data_AF-T0Z7F7-F1
#
_entry.id   AF-T0Z7F7-F1
#
_cell.length_a   1.000
_cell.length_b   1.000
_cell.length_c   1.000
_cell.angle_alpha   90.00
_cell.angle_beta   90.00
_cell.angle_gamma   90.00
#
_symmetry.space_group_name_H-M   'P 1'
#
loop_
_entity.id
_entity.type
_entity.pdbx_description
1 polymer ?
#
loop_
_entity_poly.entity_id
_entity_poly.type
_entity_poly.pdbx_seq_one_letter_code
_entity_poly.pdbx_strand_id
1 'polypeptide(L)'
;MCPSRHFEVIYRINPWMDPGQTVVDRTRAFAQWSALREILAGSARIIEIEPLPGLPDMVFTANAGLVLHNLAIVSRFLHAERRSEEAPFRAFFEAHHFTVETLPEAMFFEGAGDALFDRREPILWAGSGWRSLPQGHEWLSRILGCEVVSLELVEPRFYHLDTCFCPLADGALLYYPGAFSPASQAAIEARIAPRDRIAVGLDDALHFTCNAVNLGSRIVLHAI
;
A
#
# COMPACT_ATOMS: atom_id res chain seq x y z
N MET A 1 -0.53 -8.93 -8.76
CA MET A 1 -1.11 -9.66 -7.60
C MET A 1 -0.26 -10.89 -7.33
N CYS A 2 -0.40 -11.52 -6.16
CA CYS A 2 0.30 -12.76 -5.82
C CYS A 2 -0.72 -13.75 -5.22
N PRO A 3 -0.91 -14.95 -5.80
CA PRO A 3 -1.83 -15.97 -5.28
C PRO A 3 -1.58 -16.36 -3.82
N SER A 4 -2.65 -16.57 -3.04
CA SER A 4 -2.58 -16.86 -1.60
C SER A 4 -2.22 -18.30 -1.21
N ARG A 5 -1.50 -19.03 -2.06
CA ARG A 5 -1.15 -20.46 -1.85
C ARG A 5 -0.37 -20.73 -0.57
N HIS A 6 0.46 -19.78 -0.14
CA HIS A 6 1.30 -19.86 1.05
C HIS A 6 0.89 -18.86 2.15
N PHE A 7 -0.30 -18.25 2.03
CA PHE A 7 -0.75 -17.24 2.98
C PHE A 7 -1.10 -17.85 4.34
N GLU A 8 -0.51 -17.28 5.39
CA GLU A 8 -0.68 -17.65 6.78
C GLU A 8 -0.41 -16.44 7.69
N VAL A 9 -0.86 -16.51 8.94
CA VAL A 9 -0.50 -15.52 9.98
C VAL A 9 0.39 -16.24 11.01
N ILE A 10 1.71 -16.17 10.82
CA ILE A 10 2.70 -16.93 11.61
C ILE A 10 3.59 -16.05 12.51
N TYR A 11 3.44 -14.73 12.40
CA TYR A 11 4.15 -13.73 13.22
C TYR A 11 3.23 -12.51 13.43
N ARG A 12 3.69 -11.56 14.25
CA ARG A 12 2.97 -10.32 14.56
C ARG A 12 3.84 -9.10 14.29
N ILE A 13 3.58 -8.43 13.16
CA ILE A 13 4.27 -7.20 12.74
C ILE A 13 3.30 -6.01 12.53
N ASN A 14 2.05 -6.18 12.94
CA ASN A 14 1.03 -5.13 13.03
C ASN A 14 -0.06 -5.55 14.04
N PRO A 15 -0.94 -4.61 14.48
CA PRO A 15 -1.96 -4.92 15.49
C PRO A 15 -3.01 -5.95 15.08
N TRP A 16 -3.29 -6.09 13.78
CA TRP A 16 -4.32 -6.99 13.23
C TRP A 16 -3.90 -8.46 13.21
N MET A 17 -2.59 -8.73 13.22
CA MET A 17 -2.06 -10.07 13.28
C MET A 17 -2.07 -10.59 14.72
N ASP A 18 -2.64 -11.76 14.94
CA ASP A 18 -2.49 -12.54 16.17
C ASP A 18 -2.23 -14.01 15.80
N PRO A 19 -0.97 -14.46 15.71
CA PRO A 19 -0.66 -15.84 15.32
C PRO A 19 -1.11 -16.87 16.37
N GLY A 20 -1.43 -16.46 17.60
CA GLY A 20 -1.98 -17.34 18.63
C GLY A 20 -3.48 -17.59 18.48
N GLN A 21 -4.20 -16.70 17.81
CA GLN A 21 -5.66 -16.78 17.63
C GLN A 21 -6.11 -16.93 16.17
N THR A 22 -5.28 -16.49 15.21
CA THR A 22 -5.64 -16.42 13.80
C THR A 22 -5.27 -17.72 13.10
N VAL A 23 -6.28 -18.50 12.74
CA VAL A 23 -6.11 -19.67 11.87
C VAL A 23 -6.62 -19.31 10.49
N VAL A 24 -5.73 -19.31 9.50
CA VAL A 24 -6.08 -19.03 8.10
C VAL A 24 -6.74 -20.26 7.48
N ASP A 25 -8.03 -20.13 7.16
CA ASP A 25 -8.69 -21.03 6.22
C ASP A 25 -8.16 -20.75 4.81
N ARG A 26 -7.20 -21.56 4.36
CA ARG A 26 -6.54 -21.40 3.06
C ARG A 26 -7.51 -21.54 1.88
N THR A 27 -8.53 -22.38 2.00
CA THR A 27 -9.55 -22.54 0.96
C THR A 27 -10.37 -21.27 0.82
N ARG A 28 -10.81 -20.71 1.95
CA ARG A 28 -11.54 -19.43 1.97
C ARG A 28 -10.65 -18.27 1.49
N ALA A 29 -9.40 -18.21 1.94
CA ALA A 29 -8.45 -17.17 1.51
C ALA A 29 -8.19 -17.22 0.00
N PHE A 30 -8.05 -18.41 -0.58
CA PHE A 30 -7.89 -18.57 -2.03
C PHE A 30 -9.16 -18.19 -2.80
N ALA A 31 -10.34 -18.56 -2.29
CA ALA A 31 -11.61 -18.17 -2.89
C ALA A 31 -11.81 -16.63 -2.88
N GLN A 32 -11.52 -15.98 -1.75
CA GLN A 32 -11.59 -14.51 -1.62
C GLN A 32 -10.60 -13.80 -2.55
N TRP A 33 -9.35 -14.28 -2.60
CA TRP A 33 -8.34 -13.75 -3.52
C TRP A 33 -8.77 -13.91 -4.99
N SER A 34 -9.30 -15.07 -5.36
CA SER A 34 -9.74 -15.36 -6.73
C SER A 34 -10.89 -14.44 -7.13
N ALA A 35 -11.87 -14.23 -6.24
CA ALA A 35 -12.96 -13.30 -6.47
C ALA A 35 -12.48 -11.86 -6.69
N LEU A 36 -11.55 -11.37 -5.86
CA LEU A 36 -10.94 -10.05 -6.07
C LEU A 36 -10.23 -9.98 -7.43
N ARG A 37 -9.40 -10.99 -7.75
CA ARG A 37 -8.66 -11.07 -9.01
C ARG A 37 -9.60 -11.05 -10.22
N GLU A 38 -10.72 -11.75 -10.18
CA GLU A 38 -11.75 -11.75 -11.23
C GLU A 38 -12.43 -10.38 -11.38
N ILE A 39 -12.82 -9.74 -10.27
CA ILE A 39 -13.43 -8.40 -10.28
C ILE A 39 -12.48 -7.39 -10.95
N LEU A 40 -11.21 -7.40 -10.54
CA LEU A 40 -10.19 -6.50 -11.08
C LEU A 40 -9.86 -6.81 -12.55
N ALA A 41 -9.79 -8.09 -12.93
CA ALA A 41 -9.55 -8.52 -14.31
C ALA A 41 -10.62 -8.03 -15.30
N GLY A 42 -11.82 -7.70 -14.82
CA GLY A 42 -12.87 -7.10 -15.63
C GLY A 42 -12.57 -5.66 -16.10
N SER A 43 -11.62 -4.96 -15.48
CA SER A 43 -11.26 -3.56 -15.85
C SER A 43 -9.76 -3.29 -15.90
N ALA A 44 -8.90 -4.27 -15.56
CA ALA A 44 -7.45 -4.11 -15.51
C ALA A 44 -6.73 -5.38 -15.97
N ARG A 45 -5.53 -5.21 -16.52
CA ARG A 45 -4.63 -6.34 -16.78
C ARG A 45 -4.02 -6.80 -15.45
N ILE A 46 -4.24 -8.06 -15.11
CA ILE A 46 -3.62 -8.68 -13.93
C ILE A 46 -2.34 -9.40 -14.36
N ILE A 47 -1.24 -9.04 -13.71
CA ILE A 47 0.03 -9.77 -13.77
C ILE A 47 0.26 -10.40 -12.40
N GLU A 48 0.69 -11.65 -12.39
CA GLU A 48 0.86 -12.44 -11.18
C GLU A 48 2.34 -12.76 -10.95
N ILE A 49 2.80 -12.58 -9.70
CA ILE A 49 4.08 -13.09 -9.22
C ILE A 49 3.84 -14.43 -8.53
N GLU A 50 4.73 -15.40 -8.75
CA GLU A 50 4.65 -16.72 -8.11
C GLU A 50 4.86 -16.59 -6.59
N PRO A 51 3.93 -17.07 -5.74
CA PRO A 51 4.12 -17.06 -4.30
C PRO A 51 5.23 -18.03 -3.89
N LEU A 52 6.03 -17.66 -2.89
CA LEU A 52 7.11 -18.51 -2.40
C LEU A 52 6.78 -19.11 -1.02
N PRO A 53 7.11 -20.39 -0.78
CA PRO A 53 6.99 -21.00 0.54
C PRO A 53 7.78 -20.21 1.60
N GLY A 54 7.19 -20.02 2.77
CA GLY A 54 7.81 -19.30 3.89
C GLY A 54 7.71 -17.77 3.81
N LEU A 55 7.13 -17.22 2.74
CA LEU A 55 6.89 -15.78 2.58
C LEU A 55 5.38 -15.49 2.47
N PRO A 56 4.62 -15.65 3.58
CA PRO A 56 3.16 -15.61 3.56
C PRO A 56 2.60 -14.25 3.13
N ASP A 57 3.31 -13.15 3.44
CA ASP A 57 2.88 -11.79 3.14
C ASP A 57 3.17 -11.34 1.70
N MET A 58 3.78 -12.19 0.84
CA MET A 58 3.96 -11.87 -0.59
C MET A 58 2.64 -11.60 -1.32
N VAL A 59 1.51 -12.05 -0.76
CA VAL A 59 0.16 -11.73 -1.25
C VAL A 59 -0.12 -10.22 -1.29
N PHE A 60 0.50 -9.45 -0.38
CA PHE A 60 0.33 -8.00 -0.25
C PHE A 60 1.27 -7.25 -1.19
N THR A 61 1.00 -7.36 -2.50
CA THR A 61 1.85 -6.80 -3.55
C THR A 61 1.87 -5.27 -3.61
N ALA A 62 1.00 -4.58 -2.87
CA ALA A 62 1.10 -3.13 -2.69
C ALA A 62 2.46 -2.73 -2.08
N ASN A 63 3.03 -3.60 -1.24
CA ASN A 63 4.33 -3.37 -0.64
C ASN A 63 5.50 -3.93 -1.46
N ALA A 64 5.30 -4.39 -2.70
CA ALA A 64 6.42 -4.85 -3.53
C ALA A 64 7.38 -3.70 -3.90
N GLY A 65 6.81 -2.51 -4.08
CA GLY A 65 7.54 -1.31 -4.45
C GLY A 65 6.59 -0.20 -4.90
N LEU A 66 7.16 0.89 -5.39
CA LEU A 66 6.45 2.00 -6.00
C LEU A 66 6.85 2.10 -7.48
N VAL A 67 5.85 2.24 -8.37
CA VAL A 67 6.08 2.32 -9.81
C VAL A 67 5.65 3.68 -10.35
N LEU A 68 6.52 4.31 -11.13
CA LEU A 68 6.20 5.50 -11.91
C LEU A 68 6.81 5.35 -13.32
N HIS A 69 5.95 5.32 -14.35
CA HIS A 69 6.35 5.02 -15.72
C HIS A 69 7.12 3.69 -15.83
N ASN A 70 8.40 3.71 -16.24
CA ASN A 70 9.27 2.53 -16.35
C ASN A 70 10.18 2.34 -15.13
N LEU A 71 10.08 3.17 -14.10
CA LEU A 71 10.86 3.07 -12.88
C LEU A 71 10.08 2.29 -11.82
N ALA A 72 10.71 1.25 -11.26
CA ALA A 72 10.23 0.52 -10.09
C ALA A 72 11.22 0.71 -8.93
N ILE A 73 10.75 1.31 -7.84
CA ILE A 73 11.49 1.43 -6.59
C ILE A 73 11.07 0.27 -5.71
N VAL A 74 11.93 -0.73 -5.57
CA VAL A 74 11.65 -1.90 -4.74
C VAL A 74 11.61 -1.50 -3.27
N SER A 75 10.63 -2.03 -2.54
CA SER A 75 10.51 -1.78 -1.12
C SER A 75 11.71 -2.30 -0.33
N ARG A 76 11.97 -1.65 0.79
CA ARG A 76 12.92 -2.07 1.81
C ARG A 76 12.19 -2.17 3.14
N PHE A 77 11.93 -3.39 3.58
CA PHE A 77 11.01 -3.67 4.68
C PHE A 77 11.65 -3.39 6.03
N LEU A 78 10.89 -2.73 6.92
CA LEU A 78 11.33 -2.48 8.29
C LEU A 78 11.51 -3.81 9.04
N HIS A 79 10.52 -4.68 8.94
CA HIS A 79 10.45 -5.96 9.63
C HIS A 79 11.23 -7.04 8.90
N ALA A 80 12.06 -7.77 9.65
CA ALA A 80 12.93 -8.81 9.10
C ALA A 80 12.14 -9.96 8.44
N GLU A 81 10.93 -10.21 8.96
CA GLU A 81 9.97 -11.21 8.49
C GLU A 81 9.63 -11.05 7.00
N ARG A 82 9.63 -9.81 6.49
CA ARG A 82 9.29 -9.50 5.09
C ARG A 82 10.49 -9.17 4.19
N ARG A 83 11.71 -9.03 4.72
CA ARG A 83 12.90 -8.65 3.92
C ARG A 83 13.27 -9.68 2.86
N SER A 84 12.94 -10.95 3.10
CA SER A 84 13.16 -12.01 2.11
C SER A 84 12.24 -11.90 0.88
N GLU A 85 11.23 -11.03 0.91
CA GLU A 85 10.36 -10.72 -0.24
C GLU A 85 11.01 -9.71 -1.21
N GLU A 86 12.01 -8.94 -0.78
CA GLU A 86 12.66 -7.88 -1.56
C GLU A 86 13.29 -8.41 -2.85
N ALA A 87 14.07 -9.50 -2.75
CA ALA A 87 14.74 -10.11 -3.90
C ALA A 87 13.75 -10.71 -4.92
N PRO A 88 12.71 -11.47 -4.52
CA PRO A 88 11.62 -11.87 -5.42
C PRO A 88 10.92 -10.69 -6.12
N PHE A 89 10.58 -9.63 -5.41
CA PHE A 89 9.94 -8.45 -6.02
C PHE A 89 10.87 -7.74 -7.00
N ARG A 90 12.16 -7.58 -6.66
CA ARG A 90 13.17 -7.04 -7.57
C ARG A 90 13.26 -7.86 -8.86
N ALA A 91 13.39 -9.18 -8.75
CA ALA A 91 13.47 -10.08 -9.90
C ALA A 91 12.21 -10.00 -10.77
N PHE A 92 11.02 -9.87 -10.15
CA PHE A 92 9.77 -9.68 -10.86
C PHE A 92 9.77 -8.39 -11.68
N PHE A 93 10.16 -7.25 -11.10
CA PHE A 93 10.22 -5.99 -11.84
C PHE A 93 11.25 -6.03 -12.97
N GLU A 94 12.44 -6.61 -12.75
CA GLU A 94 13.47 -6.78 -13.79
C GLU A 94 12.99 -7.67 -14.95
N ALA A 95 12.33 -8.78 -14.63
CA ALA A 95 11.74 -9.68 -15.63
C ALA A 95 10.61 -9.03 -16.45
N HIS A 96 9.97 -7.99 -15.89
CA HIS A 96 8.96 -7.16 -16.56
C HIS A 96 9.53 -5.87 -17.16
N HIS A 97 10.85 -5.78 -17.34
CA HIS A 97 11.56 -4.70 -18.04
C HIS A 97 11.50 -3.32 -17.37
N PHE A 98 11.20 -3.26 -16.08
CA PHE A 98 11.36 -2.02 -15.32
C PHE A 98 12.84 -1.71 -15.09
N THR A 99 13.17 -0.42 -15.08
CA THR A 99 14.39 0.06 -14.43
C THR A 99 14.18 -0.06 -12.93
N VAL A 100 14.99 -0.85 -12.25
CA VAL A 100 14.80 -1.15 -10.83
C VAL A 100 15.80 -0.39 -9.97
N GLU A 101 15.27 0.38 -9.03
CA GLU A 101 16.03 1.14 -8.03
C GLU A 101 15.74 0.61 -6.63
N THR A 102 16.68 0.81 -5.72
CA THR A 102 16.56 0.38 -4.32
C THR A 102 17.02 1.50 -3.41
N LEU A 103 16.34 1.67 -2.28
CA LEU A 103 16.70 2.69 -1.30
C LEU A 103 18.09 2.41 -0.70
N PRO A 104 18.83 3.46 -0.28
CA PRO A 104 20.03 3.33 0.53
C PRO A 104 19.81 2.48 1.80
N GLU A 105 20.86 1.82 2.28
CA GLU A 105 20.77 0.78 3.31
C GLU A 105 20.10 1.22 4.64
N ALA A 106 20.22 2.50 4.99
CA ALA A 106 19.70 3.06 6.24
C ALA A 106 18.23 3.56 6.16
N MET A 107 17.55 3.36 5.03
CA MET A 107 16.19 3.86 4.82
C MET A 107 15.18 2.70 4.69
N PHE A 108 13.98 2.88 5.24
CA PHE A 108 12.87 1.94 5.08
C PHE A 108 11.75 2.60 4.28
N PHE A 109 11.17 1.83 3.37
CA PHE A 109 10.10 2.26 2.48
C PHE A 109 9.31 1.04 2.00
N GLU A 110 8.01 1.01 2.24
CA GLU A 110 7.16 -0.15 1.95
C GLU A 110 6.21 0.07 0.76
N GLY A 111 6.71 0.78 -0.25
CA GLY A 111 6.15 0.80 -1.60
C GLY A 111 4.83 1.56 -1.72
N ALA A 112 3.99 1.13 -2.65
CA ALA A 112 2.67 1.72 -2.89
C ALA A 112 1.68 1.55 -1.72
N GLY A 113 1.97 0.69 -0.75
CA GLY A 113 1.21 0.64 0.50
C GLY A 113 1.46 1.87 1.39
N ASP A 114 2.63 2.49 1.28
CA ASP A 114 2.98 3.71 2.03
C ASP A 114 3.11 4.96 1.17
N ALA A 115 3.02 4.86 -0.15
CA ALA A 115 3.10 6.01 -1.03
C ALA A 115 2.13 5.92 -2.20
N LEU A 116 1.20 6.87 -2.27
CA LEU A 116 0.11 6.88 -3.22
C LEU A 116 0.16 8.15 -4.06
N PHE A 117 0.21 7.99 -5.38
CA PHE A 117 0.17 9.14 -6.29
C PHE A 117 -1.19 9.82 -6.24
N ASP A 118 -1.15 11.15 -6.20
CA ASP A 118 -2.30 11.95 -6.55
C ASP A 118 -2.76 11.62 -7.99
N ARG A 119 -4.06 11.72 -8.24
CA ARG A 119 -4.65 11.33 -9.53
C ARG A 119 -4.82 12.52 -10.47
N ARG A 120 -4.59 13.75 -10.00
CA ARG A 120 -4.68 15.00 -10.77
C ARG A 120 -3.35 15.74 -10.85
N GLU A 121 -2.64 15.81 -9.73
CA GLU A 121 -1.41 16.60 -9.60
C GLU A 121 -0.16 15.71 -9.62
N PRO A 122 1.02 16.24 -9.98
CA PRO A 122 2.29 15.52 -9.90
C PRO A 122 2.80 15.47 -8.44
N ILE A 123 1.97 14.93 -7.55
CA ILE A 123 2.22 14.81 -6.11
C ILE A 123 2.23 13.33 -5.73
N LEU A 124 3.18 12.95 -4.91
CA LEU A 124 3.18 11.69 -4.18
C LEU A 124 2.84 11.95 -2.71
N TRP A 125 1.75 11.36 -2.24
CA TRP A 125 1.43 11.31 -0.82
C TRP A 125 2.20 10.16 -0.19
N ALA A 126 3.06 10.42 0.80
CA ALA A 126 3.94 9.42 1.40
C ALA A 126 3.76 9.34 2.92
N GLY A 127 3.30 8.20 3.40
CA GLY A 127 3.09 7.85 4.80
C GLY A 127 4.41 7.62 5.54
N SER A 128 4.45 7.99 6.81
CA SER A 128 5.57 7.74 7.71
C SER A 128 5.09 7.48 9.13
N GLY A 129 5.97 6.94 9.98
CA GLY A 129 5.74 6.76 11.42
C GLY A 129 5.84 5.30 11.88
N TRP A 130 5.25 4.38 11.12
CA TRP A 130 5.21 2.95 11.49
C TRP A 130 6.10 2.04 10.65
N ARG A 131 6.19 2.30 9.34
CA ARG A 131 6.87 1.42 8.37
C ARG A 131 7.92 2.18 7.57
N SER A 132 7.48 3.13 6.76
CA SER A 132 8.38 4.02 6.02
C SER A 132 8.91 5.17 6.90
N LEU A 133 10.15 5.59 6.62
CA LEU A 133 10.82 6.68 7.33
C LEU A 133 10.84 7.98 6.50
N PRO A 134 10.68 9.17 7.12
CA PRO A 134 10.69 10.45 6.39
C PRO A 134 11.95 10.69 5.55
N GLN A 135 13.11 10.17 5.96
CA GLN A 135 14.36 10.28 5.19
C GLN A 135 14.26 9.64 3.80
N GLY A 136 13.41 8.63 3.64
CA GLY A 136 13.11 8.02 2.34
C GLY A 136 12.39 9.00 1.40
N HIS A 137 11.56 9.91 1.93
CA HIS A 137 10.72 10.79 1.12
C HIS A 137 11.52 11.84 0.34
N GLU A 138 12.59 12.38 0.93
CA GLU A 138 13.50 13.30 0.22
C GLU A 138 14.25 12.61 -0.92
N TRP A 139 14.57 11.32 -0.75
CA TRP A 139 15.17 10.53 -1.81
C TRP A 139 14.15 10.21 -2.90
N LEU A 140 12.92 9.85 -2.53
CA LEU A 140 11.80 9.63 -3.45
C LEU A 140 11.52 10.87 -4.31
N SER A 141 11.49 12.07 -3.71
CA SER A 141 11.23 13.31 -4.46
C SER A 141 12.30 13.54 -5.54
N ARG A 142 13.58 13.30 -5.21
CA ARG A 142 14.69 13.45 -6.16
C ARG A 142 14.64 12.44 -7.30
N ILE A 143 14.36 11.16 -7.01
CA ILE A 143 14.38 10.11 -8.03
C ILE A 143 13.13 10.10 -8.91
N LEU A 144 11.98 10.48 -8.35
CA LEU A 144 10.71 10.55 -9.08
C LEU A 144 10.54 11.89 -9.82
N GLY A 145 11.26 12.93 -9.40
CA GLY A 145 11.14 14.27 -9.98
C GLY A 145 9.78 14.92 -9.71
N CYS A 146 9.11 14.53 -8.62
CA CYS A 146 7.80 15.07 -8.23
C CYS A 146 7.80 15.53 -6.77
N GLU A 147 6.80 16.34 -6.40
CA GLU A 147 6.59 16.74 -5.01
C GLU A 147 6.21 15.51 -4.17
N VAL A 148 6.86 15.35 -3.01
CA VAL A 148 6.48 14.33 -2.03
C VAL A 148 5.92 15.02 -0.79
N VAL A 149 4.63 14.80 -0.52
CA VAL A 149 3.96 15.30 0.68
C VAL A 149 4.00 14.22 1.74
N SER A 150 4.79 14.47 2.78
CA SER A 150 4.94 13.53 3.90
C SER A 150 3.72 13.62 4.84
N LEU A 151 3.11 12.48 5.12
CA LEU A 151 1.99 12.32 6.04
C LEU A 151 2.40 11.42 7.20
N GLU A 152 2.37 11.95 8.42
CA GLU A 152 2.65 11.20 9.65
C GLU A 152 1.40 10.46 10.12
N LEU A 153 1.52 9.13 10.18
CA LEU A 153 0.50 8.22 10.68
C LEU A 153 0.66 8.07 12.20
N VAL A 154 -0.40 8.34 12.97
CA VAL A 154 -0.36 8.36 14.45
C VAL A 154 -1.15 7.23 15.10
N GLU A 155 -1.88 6.45 14.32
CA GLU A 155 -2.71 5.34 14.80
C GLU A 155 -2.14 4.00 14.30
N PRO A 156 -1.63 3.12 15.20
CA PRO A 156 -0.96 1.88 14.79
C PRO A 156 -1.84 0.89 14.03
N ARG A 157 -3.18 0.97 14.16
CA ARG A 157 -4.09 0.17 13.33
C ARG A 157 -4.03 0.55 11.85
N PHE A 158 -3.65 1.78 11.54
CA PHE A 158 -3.47 2.30 10.18
C PHE A 158 -1.98 2.52 9.90
N TYR A 159 -1.22 1.42 9.95
CA TYR A 159 0.26 1.43 9.90
C TYR A 159 0.85 1.63 8.50
N HIS A 160 0.03 1.46 7.46
CA HIS A 160 0.36 1.80 6.07
C HIS A 160 -0.60 2.89 5.57
N LEU A 161 -0.10 3.79 4.73
CA LEU A 161 -0.91 4.89 4.18
C LEU A 161 -2.19 4.38 3.49
N ASP A 162 -2.08 3.32 2.70
CA ASP A 162 -3.19 2.74 1.93
C ASP A 162 -4.31 2.12 2.79
N THR A 163 -4.11 1.97 4.10
CA THR A 163 -5.15 1.48 5.02
C THR A 163 -6.10 2.60 5.44
N CYS A 164 -5.71 3.87 5.27
CA CYS A 164 -6.46 5.04 5.71
C CYS A 164 -6.50 6.19 4.70
N PHE A 165 -5.98 6.00 3.48
CA PHE A 165 -5.87 7.02 2.45
C PHE A 165 -5.96 6.41 1.04
N CYS A 166 -6.81 6.96 0.18
CA CYS A 166 -7.00 6.47 -1.18
C CYS A 166 -7.36 7.64 -2.12
N PRO A 167 -6.38 8.14 -2.90
CA PRO A 167 -6.63 9.08 -3.99
C PRO A 167 -7.50 8.44 -5.09
N LEU A 168 -8.54 9.15 -5.53
CA LEU A 168 -9.52 8.67 -6.52
C LEU A 168 -9.35 9.37 -7.87
N ALA A 169 -9.76 8.72 -8.96
CA ALA A 169 -9.52 9.17 -10.34
C ALA A 169 -10.06 10.56 -10.67
N ASP A 170 -11.13 10.99 -10.01
CA ASP A 170 -11.70 12.33 -10.13
C ASP A 170 -11.08 13.30 -9.14
N GLY A 171 -9.88 13.04 -8.62
CA GLY A 171 -9.19 13.86 -7.62
C GLY A 171 -9.89 14.01 -6.29
N ALA A 172 -10.95 13.24 -6.03
CA ALA A 172 -11.45 13.06 -4.69
C ALA A 172 -10.46 12.24 -3.86
N LEU A 173 -10.59 12.35 -2.54
CA LEU A 173 -9.79 11.61 -1.57
C LEU A 173 -10.71 10.89 -0.60
N LEU A 174 -10.64 9.56 -0.58
CA LEU A 174 -11.22 8.72 0.47
C LEU A 174 -10.18 8.53 1.57
N TYR A 175 -10.44 9.00 2.79
CA TYR A 175 -9.47 8.91 3.87
C TYR A 175 -10.10 8.91 5.26
N TYR A 176 -9.40 8.36 6.24
CA TYR A 176 -9.76 8.44 7.65
C TYR A 176 -8.92 9.53 8.36
N PRO A 177 -9.48 10.70 8.70
CA PRO A 177 -8.70 11.80 9.30
C PRO A 177 -7.98 11.42 10.60
N GLY A 178 -8.59 10.54 11.40
CA GLY A 178 -8.07 10.13 12.71
C GLY A 178 -6.77 9.30 12.65
N ALA A 179 -6.33 8.87 11.46
CA ALA A 179 -5.03 8.21 11.29
C ALA A 179 -3.85 9.19 11.24
N PHE A 180 -4.10 10.50 11.07
CA PHE A 180 -3.07 11.49 10.72
C PHE A 180 -2.80 12.48 11.85
N SER A 181 -1.53 12.90 11.99
CA SER A 181 -1.18 14.00 12.88
C SER A 181 -1.84 15.31 12.45
N PRO A 182 -2.03 16.30 13.36
CA PRO A 182 -2.66 17.57 13.00
C PRO A 182 -1.97 18.31 11.85
N ALA A 183 -0.63 18.24 11.77
CA ALA A 183 0.13 18.83 10.68
C ALA A 183 -0.14 18.12 9.34
N SER A 184 -0.27 16.79 9.36
CA SER A 184 -0.57 15.97 8.19
C SER A 184 -2.00 16.21 7.70
N GLN A 185 -2.96 16.35 8.61
CA GLN A 185 -4.32 16.76 8.28
C GLN A 185 -4.31 18.13 7.59
N ALA A 186 -3.64 19.14 8.16
CA ALA A 186 -3.53 20.46 7.54
C ALA A 186 -2.88 20.41 6.15
N ALA A 187 -1.87 19.55 5.93
CA ALA A 187 -1.23 19.37 4.63
C ALA A 187 -2.17 18.78 3.56
N ILE A 188 -3.04 17.84 3.96
CA ILE A 188 -4.11 17.29 3.11
C ILE A 188 -5.13 18.39 2.79
N GLU A 189 -5.61 19.11 3.80
CA GLU A 189 -6.64 20.14 3.65
C GLU A 189 -6.21 21.33 2.80
N ALA A 190 -4.91 21.65 2.80
CA ALA A 190 -4.33 22.69 1.97
C ALA A 190 -4.34 22.35 0.46
N ARG A 191 -4.47 21.07 0.10
CA ARG A 191 -4.38 20.58 -1.28
C ARG A 191 -5.71 20.02 -1.80
N ILE A 192 -6.51 19.40 -0.94
CA ILE A 192 -7.79 18.80 -1.32
C ILE A 192 -8.95 19.66 -0.79
N ALA A 193 -9.73 20.21 -1.72
CA ALA A 193 -10.88 21.05 -1.38
C ALA A 193 -11.92 20.26 -0.55
N PRO A 194 -12.66 20.91 0.37
CA PRO A 194 -13.66 20.23 1.20
C PRO A 194 -14.65 19.33 0.43
N ARG A 195 -15.09 19.78 -0.75
CA ARG A 195 -16.04 19.03 -1.61
C ARG A 195 -15.46 17.73 -2.19
N ASP A 196 -14.14 17.64 -2.28
CA ASP A 196 -13.40 16.52 -2.86
C ASP A 196 -12.87 15.58 -1.75
N ARG A 197 -13.19 15.85 -0.47
CA ARG A 197 -12.78 15.04 0.68
C ARG A 197 -13.93 14.13 1.14
N ILE A 198 -13.73 12.83 1.01
CA ILE A 198 -14.62 11.80 1.54
C ILE A 198 -14.00 11.28 2.83
N ALA A 199 -14.30 11.95 3.94
CA ALA A 199 -13.84 11.57 5.26
C ALA A 199 -14.64 10.37 5.80
N VAL A 200 -13.95 9.28 6.11
CA VAL A 200 -14.52 8.03 6.61
C VAL A 200 -14.62 8.07 8.15
N GLY A 201 -15.64 7.43 8.72
CA GLY A 201 -15.76 7.25 10.17
C GLY A 201 -14.83 6.13 10.69
N LEU A 202 -14.60 6.07 12.00
CA LEU A 202 -13.75 5.02 12.58
C LEU A 202 -14.29 3.61 12.28
N ASP A 203 -15.61 3.41 12.38
CA ASP A 203 -16.23 2.10 12.18
C ASP A 203 -15.96 1.56 10.77
N ASP A 204 -16.16 2.38 9.74
CA ASP A 204 -15.85 2.01 8.35
C ASP A 204 -14.33 1.85 8.13
N ALA A 205 -13.52 2.71 8.75
CA ALA A 205 -12.07 2.64 8.62
C ALA A 205 -11.50 1.33 9.18
N LEU A 206 -12.05 0.83 10.30
CA LEU A 206 -11.66 -0.46 10.89
C LEU A 206 -11.98 -1.67 10.00
N HIS A 207 -12.87 -1.51 9.02
CA HIS A 207 -13.16 -2.52 7.99
C HIS A 207 -12.34 -2.32 6.71
N PHE A 208 -11.25 -1.55 6.76
CA PHE A 208 -10.37 -1.28 5.63
C PHE A 208 -11.08 -0.59 4.45
N THR A 209 -12.08 0.26 4.72
CA THR A 209 -12.81 1.01 3.68
C THR A 209 -11.88 1.85 2.81
N CYS A 210 -10.82 2.42 3.37
CA CYS A 210 -9.84 3.19 2.62
C CYS A 210 -8.86 2.32 1.82
N ASN A 211 -8.75 1.01 2.12
CA ASN A 211 -7.90 0.08 1.36
C ASN A 211 -8.60 -0.39 0.07
N ALA A 212 -8.94 0.61 -0.75
CA ALA A 212 -9.75 0.45 -1.94
C ALA A 212 -8.91 0.51 -3.20
N VAL A 213 -9.29 -0.26 -4.21
CA VAL A 213 -8.73 -0.21 -5.55
C VAL A 213 -9.64 0.63 -6.44
N ASN A 214 -9.15 1.79 -6.88
CA ASN A 214 -9.87 2.65 -7.82
C ASN A 214 -9.45 2.38 -9.28
N LEU A 215 -10.42 2.04 -10.11
CA LEU A 215 -10.30 1.76 -11.55
C LEU A 215 -11.22 2.72 -12.32
N GLY A 216 -10.75 3.95 -12.54
CA GLY A 216 -11.56 5.00 -13.16
C GLY A 216 -12.77 5.34 -12.29
N SER A 217 -13.98 5.13 -12.81
CA SER A 217 -15.23 5.36 -12.08
C SER A 217 -15.63 4.23 -11.13
N ARG A 218 -14.87 3.13 -11.07
CA ARG A 218 -15.16 1.98 -10.20
C ARG A 218 -14.24 1.99 -9.00
N ILE A 219 -14.80 1.72 -7.82
CA ILE A 219 -14.04 1.51 -6.59
C ILE A 219 -14.38 0.10 -6.10
N VAL A 220 -13.35 -0.69 -5.79
CA VAL A 220 -13.46 -2.05 -5.25
C VAL A 220 -12.86 -2.04 -3.85
N LEU A 221 -13.63 -2.44 -2.85
CA LEU A 221 -13.22 -2.47 -1.44
C LEU A 221 -13.88 -3.66 -0.73
N HIS A 222 -13.45 -3.93 0.50
CA HIS A 222 -13.98 -5.02 1.31
C HIS A 222 -15.44 -4.78 1.68
N ALA A 223 -16.32 -5.75 1.40
CA ALA A 223 -17.71 -5.72 1.86
C ALA A 223 -17.80 -6.28 3.28
N ILE A 224 -18.39 -5.48 4.18
CA ILE A 224 -18.67 -5.81 5.58
C ILE A 224 -19.79 -6.86 5.69
#